data_AF-A0A955M4F9-F1
#
_entry.id   AF-A0A955M4F9-F1
#
_cell.length_a   1.000
_cell.length_b   1.000
_cell.length_c   1.000
_cell.angle_alpha   90.00
_cell.angle_beta   90.00
_cell.angle_gamma   90.00
#
_symmetry.space_group_name_H-M   'P 1'
#
loop_
_entity.id
_entity.type
_entity.pdbx_description
1 polymer ?
#
loop_
_entity_poly.entity_id
_entity_poly.type
_entity_poly.pdbx_seq_one_letter_code
_entity_poly.pdbx_strand_id
1 'polypeptide(L)'
;MKKFKHFTLQQYTDVLSQKKPVPGGGSAAAYSAAMGCALLAMVIEYSKGKSGKKIIEGRFDRYLQLIHTIQDNLMALVDLDAQAYLKVVQSKNQPKAEKRKAEQEAAKVPKQVCRLCYQAIAITPFIVLHGNKYLLCDLEVAIELIRAGYNGAWTLTKL
;
A
#
# COMPACT_ATOMS: atom_id res chain seq x y z
N MET A 1 -0.79 17.92 11.91
CA MET A 1 0.28 16.91 11.82
C MET A 1 0.91 17.02 10.44
N LYS A 2 2.25 17.02 10.30
CA LYS A 2 2.86 16.91 8.97
C LYS A 2 2.45 15.56 8.35
N LYS A 3 2.19 15.52 7.05
CA LYS A 3 1.83 14.29 6.35
C LYS A 3 3.08 13.43 6.16
N PHE A 4 3.05 12.19 6.64
CA PHE A 4 4.13 11.22 6.53
C PHE A 4 4.47 10.90 5.07
N LYS A 5 3.49 10.94 4.17
CA LYS A 5 3.72 10.72 2.73
C LYS A 5 4.64 11.76 2.06
N HIS A 6 4.93 12.88 2.73
CA HIS A 6 5.87 13.91 2.26
C HIS A 6 7.23 13.83 2.96
N PHE A 7 7.43 12.86 3.85
CA PHE A 7 8.72 12.65 4.48
C PHE A 7 9.66 11.95 3.51
N THR A 8 10.94 12.26 3.62
CA THR A 8 11.98 11.41 3.05
C THR A 8 11.96 10.03 3.72
N LEU A 9 12.55 9.03 3.07
CA LEU A 9 12.71 7.69 3.64
C LEU A 9 13.32 7.75 5.05
N GLN A 10 14.41 8.50 5.19
CA GLN A 10 15.12 8.66 6.46
C GLN A 10 14.21 9.28 7.55
N GLN A 11 13.50 10.36 7.22
CA GLN A 11 12.58 11.00 8.18
C GLN A 11 11.45 10.06 8.62
N TYR A 12 10.89 9.27 7.70
CA TYR A 12 9.84 8.32 8.05
C TYR A 12 10.35 7.24 9.01
N THR A 13 11.49 6.63 8.71
CA THR A 13 12.08 5.58 9.55
C THR A 13 12.55 6.10 10.91
N ASP A 14 13.10 7.32 10.94
CA ASP A 14 13.51 7.97 12.18
C ASP A 14 12.32 8.19 13.12
N VAL A 15 11.19 8.65 12.58
CA VAL A 15 9.99 8.87 13.42
C VAL A 15 9.30 7.55 13.78
N LEU A 16 9.26 6.57 12.88
CA LEU A 16 8.68 5.24 13.14
C LEU A 16 9.40 4.50 14.29
N SER A 17 10.70 4.69 14.43
CA SER A 17 11.51 4.06 15.49
C SER A 17 11.43 4.75 16.86
N GLN A 18 10.74 5.89 16.95
CA GLN A 18 10.66 6.66 18.20
C GLN A 18 9.54 6.16 19.12
N LYS A 19 9.63 6.53 20.41
CA LYS A 19 8.58 6.32 21.42
C LYS A 19 7.40 7.28 21.18
N LYS A 20 6.72 7.14 20.05
CA LYS A 20 5.54 7.92 19.63
C LYS A 20 4.41 6.97 19.21
N PRO A 21 3.14 7.37 19.37
CA PRO A 21 2.01 6.51 19.02
C PRO A 21 1.83 6.32 17.51
N VAL A 22 2.37 7.23 16.68
CA VAL A 22 2.27 7.20 15.21
C VAL A 22 3.57 7.75 14.59
N PRO A 23 3.96 7.29 13.38
CA PRO A 23 3.33 6.24 12.58
C PRO A 23 3.56 4.86 13.21
N GLY A 24 2.70 3.89 12.87
CA GLY A 24 2.76 2.53 13.40
C GLY A 24 2.78 1.45 12.32
N GLY A 25 2.45 0.21 12.71
CA GLY A 25 2.46 -0.94 11.81
C GLY A 25 1.53 -0.81 10.59
N GLY A 26 0.37 -0.16 10.73
CA GLY A 26 -0.57 0.03 9.62
C GLY A 26 -0.04 1.01 8.58
N SER A 27 0.51 2.13 9.03
CA SER A 27 1.25 3.09 8.21
C SER A 27 2.41 2.41 7.48
N ALA A 28 3.22 1.60 8.17
CA ALA A 28 4.32 0.87 7.55
C ALA A 28 3.84 -0.18 6.53
N ALA A 29 2.75 -0.90 6.81
CA ALA A 29 2.15 -1.85 5.89
C ALA A 29 1.65 -1.18 4.61
N ALA A 30 0.96 -0.05 4.73
CA ALA A 30 0.51 0.76 3.59
C ALA A 30 1.71 1.25 2.75
N TYR A 31 2.77 1.72 3.42
CA TYR A 31 3.97 2.21 2.75
C TYR A 31 4.73 1.09 2.00
N SER A 32 4.87 -0.09 2.61
CA SER A 32 5.45 -1.28 1.97
C SER A 32 4.72 -1.65 0.68
N ALA A 33 3.37 -1.68 0.73
CA ALA A 33 2.56 -1.96 -0.44
C ALA A 33 2.68 -0.87 -1.52
N ALA A 34 2.77 0.40 -1.13
CA ALA A 34 2.96 1.51 -2.07
C ALA A 34 4.31 1.40 -2.81
N MET A 35 5.39 1.04 -2.09
CA MET A 35 6.69 0.79 -2.71
C MET A 35 6.63 -0.37 -3.71
N GLY A 36 5.97 -1.47 -3.34
CA GLY A 36 5.78 -2.60 -4.26
C GLY A 36 4.96 -2.22 -5.50
N CYS A 37 3.92 -1.39 -5.35
CA CYS A 37 3.16 -0.86 -6.49
C CYS A 37 4.01 0.04 -7.39
N ALA A 38 4.87 0.89 -6.82
CA ALA A 38 5.79 1.72 -7.59
C ALA A 38 6.77 0.87 -8.42
N LEU A 39 7.32 -0.19 -7.82
CA LEU A 39 8.20 -1.13 -8.54
C LEU A 39 7.44 -1.90 -9.62
N LEU A 40 6.20 -2.32 -9.35
CA LEU A 40 5.33 -2.95 -10.35
C LEU A 40 5.02 -2.01 -11.52
N ALA A 41 4.78 -0.73 -11.27
CA ALA A 41 4.59 0.28 -12.32
C ALA A 41 5.84 0.42 -13.20
N MET A 42 7.03 0.45 -12.61
CA MET A 42 8.29 0.42 -13.35
C MET A 42 8.38 -0.80 -14.26
N VAL A 43 8.07 -2.00 -13.75
CA VAL A 43 8.07 -3.24 -14.55
C VAL A 43 7.10 -3.14 -15.73
N ILE A 44 5.90 -2.58 -15.51
CA ILE A 44 4.91 -2.35 -16.57
C ILE A 44 5.44 -1.39 -17.63
N GLU A 45 6.02 -0.26 -17.24
CA GLU A 45 6.57 0.73 -18.19
C GLU A 45 7.68 0.13 -19.07
N TYR A 46 8.62 -0.61 -18.47
CA TYR A 46 9.67 -1.29 -19.24
C TYR A 46 9.16 -2.48 -20.07
N SER A 47 7.92 -2.91 -19.87
CA SER A 47 7.29 -3.99 -20.64
C SER A 47 6.55 -3.47 -21.87
N LYS A 48 6.10 -2.21 -21.85
CA LYS A 48 5.40 -1.57 -22.97
C LYS A 48 6.29 -1.50 -24.21
N GLY A 49 5.65 -1.59 -25.37
CA GLY A 49 6.31 -1.57 -26.68
C GLY A 49 7.03 -2.86 -27.07
N LYS A 50 7.16 -3.85 -26.17
CA LYS A 50 7.87 -5.11 -26.47
C LYS A 50 7.03 -6.14 -27.20
N SER A 51 5.70 -6.08 -27.08
CA SER A 51 4.83 -7.12 -27.63
C SER A 51 4.49 -6.93 -29.11
N GLY A 52 4.52 -5.67 -29.59
CA GLY A 52 4.04 -5.27 -30.91
C GLY A 52 2.53 -5.43 -31.15
N LYS A 53 1.77 -6.00 -30.19
CA LYS A 53 0.34 -6.29 -30.33
C LYS A 53 -0.49 -5.22 -29.64
N LYS A 54 -1.28 -4.45 -30.39
CA LYS A 54 -2.13 -3.34 -29.88
C LYS A 54 -3.00 -3.73 -28.67
N ILE A 55 -3.57 -4.93 -28.65
CA ILE A 55 -4.41 -5.42 -27.55
C ILE A 55 -3.60 -5.58 -26.25
N ILE A 56 -2.35 -6.05 -26.35
CA ILE A 56 -1.45 -6.22 -25.20
C ILE A 56 -1.02 -4.85 -24.68
N GLU A 57 -0.64 -3.93 -25.58
CA GLU A 57 -0.26 -2.56 -25.21
C GLU A 57 -1.41 -1.82 -24.48
N GLY A 58 -2.64 -1.91 -25.01
CA GLY A 58 -3.81 -1.32 -24.35
C GLY A 58 -4.19 -1.99 -23.02
N ARG A 59 -3.70 -3.19 -22.71
CA ARG A 59 -3.80 -3.79 -21.37
C ARG A 59 -2.74 -3.23 -20.43
N PHE A 60 -1.49 -3.04 -20.91
CA PHE A 60 -0.45 -2.41 -20.10
C PHE A 60 -0.85 -1.00 -19.66
N ASP A 61 -1.38 -0.16 -20.55
CA ASP A 61 -1.80 1.20 -20.18
C ASP A 61 -2.88 1.22 -19.10
N ARG A 62 -3.89 0.34 -19.21
CA ARG A 62 -4.94 0.20 -18.20
C ARG A 62 -4.40 -0.28 -16.86
N TYR A 63 -3.48 -1.25 -16.87
CA TYR A 63 -2.87 -1.74 -15.64
C TYR A 63 -1.93 -0.72 -15.00
N LEU A 64 -1.18 0.04 -15.79
CA LEU A 64 -0.35 1.12 -15.30
C LEU A 64 -1.19 2.19 -14.59
N GLN A 65 -2.29 2.62 -15.21
CA GLN A 65 -3.21 3.59 -14.58
C GLN A 65 -3.81 3.05 -13.28
N LEU A 66 -4.20 1.77 -13.26
CA LEU A 66 -4.70 1.10 -12.07
C LEU A 66 -3.65 1.09 -10.96
N ILE A 67 -2.41 0.70 -11.26
CA ILE A 67 -1.33 0.61 -10.27
C ILE A 67 -0.96 1.99 -9.71
N HIS A 68 -0.88 3.04 -10.53
CA HIS A 68 -0.69 4.41 -10.03
C HIS A 68 -1.83 4.85 -9.10
N THR A 69 -3.07 4.55 -9.47
CA THR A 69 -4.24 4.84 -8.61
C THR A 69 -4.16 4.09 -7.27
N ILE A 70 -3.74 2.83 -7.29
CA ILE A 70 -3.55 2.02 -6.08
C ILE A 70 -2.42 2.59 -5.23
N GLN A 71 -1.28 2.92 -5.84
CA GLN A 71 -0.13 3.52 -5.17
C GLN A 71 -0.51 4.82 -4.44
N ASP A 72 -1.21 5.74 -5.12
CA ASP A 72 -1.65 7.01 -4.53
C ASP A 72 -2.59 6.79 -3.33
N ASN A 73 -3.51 5.83 -3.45
CA ASN A 73 -4.41 5.45 -2.38
C ASN A 73 -3.65 4.84 -1.19
N LEU A 74 -2.68 3.97 -1.44
CA LEU A 74 -1.83 3.39 -0.39
C LEU A 74 -1.01 4.48 0.32
N MET A 75 -0.43 5.41 -0.42
CA MET A 75 0.28 6.57 0.16
C MET A 75 -0.63 7.47 0.99
N ALA A 76 -1.90 7.63 0.61
CA ALA A 76 -2.88 8.32 1.45
C ALA A 76 -3.21 7.54 2.73
N LEU A 77 -3.25 6.21 2.67
CA LEU A 77 -3.53 5.35 3.83
C LEU A 77 -2.42 5.39 4.88
N VAL A 78 -1.17 5.71 4.52
CA VAL A 78 -0.07 5.98 5.47
C VAL A 78 -0.48 7.06 6.47
N ASP A 79 -1.02 8.17 5.98
CA ASP A 79 -1.47 9.27 6.84
C ASP A 79 -2.77 8.95 7.57
N LEU A 80 -3.70 8.26 6.90
CA LEU A 80 -5.02 7.93 7.46
C LEU A 80 -4.93 6.92 8.61
N ASP A 81 -4.01 5.96 8.53
CA ASP A 81 -3.75 5.01 9.63
C ASP A 81 -3.34 5.76 10.90
N ALA A 82 -2.36 6.66 10.78
CA ALA A 82 -1.93 7.47 11.90
C ALA A 82 -3.05 8.35 12.47
N GLN A 83 -3.83 9.01 11.60
CA GLN A 83 -4.96 9.83 12.04
C GLN A 83 -6.04 9.02 12.74
N ALA A 84 -6.37 7.84 12.22
CA ALA A 84 -7.38 6.97 12.81
C ALA A 84 -6.90 6.42 14.16
N TYR A 85 -5.63 6.02 14.28
CA TYR A 85 -5.07 5.56 15.54
C TYR A 85 -5.04 6.66 16.61
N LEU A 86 -4.70 7.91 16.24
CA LEU A 86 -4.76 9.03 17.18
C LEU A 86 -6.19 9.25 17.73
N LYS A 87 -7.24 9.04 16.92
CA LYS A 87 -8.62 9.09 17.40
C LYS A 87 -8.92 7.97 18.41
N VAL A 88 -8.41 6.76 18.18
CA VAL A 88 -8.54 5.66 19.15
C VAL A 88 -7.86 6.05 20.46
N VAL A 89 -6.64 6.60 20.42
CA VAL A 89 -5.92 7.06 21.61
C VAL A 89 -6.71 8.14 22.36
N GLN A 90 -7.27 9.12 21.64
CA GLN A 90 -8.10 10.18 22.23
C GLN A 90 -9.40 9.67 22.84
N SER A 91 -9.96 8.59 22.28
CA SER A 91 -11.21 7.97 22.79
C SER A 91 -11.01 7.19 24.10
N LYS A 92 -9.76 6.95 24.56
CA LYS A 92 -9.47 6.09 25.73
C LYS A 92 -10.16 6.50 27.04
N ASN A 93 -10.54 7.76 27.20
CA ASN A 93 -11.27 8.24 28.38
C ASN A 93 -12.76 8.52 28.11
N GLN A 94 -13.25 8.21 26.90
CA GLN A 94 -14.63 8.44 26.48
C GLN A 94 -15.57 7.25 26.83
N PRO A 95 -16.90 7.42 26.72
CA PRO A 95 -17.86 6.33 26.88
C PRO A 95 -17.56 5.13 25.97
N LYS A 96 -17.96 3.93 26.40
CA LYS A 96 -17.69 2.66 25.68
C LYS A 96 -18.16 2.68 24.22
N ALA A 97 -19.28 3.35 23.94
CA ALA A 97 -19.81 3.48 22.58
C ALA A 97 -18.87 4.29 21.66
N GLU A 98 -18.28 5.37 22.15
CA GLU A 98 -17.36 6.21 21.38
C GLU A 98 -16.02 5.52 21.12
N LYS A 99 -15.50 4.82 22.12
CA LYS A 99 -14.31 3.96 21.99
C LYS A 99 -14.49 2.94 20.86
N ARG A 100 -15.57 2.18 20.93
CA ARG A 100 -15.90 1.14 19.94
C ARG A 100 -16.05 1.74 18.55
N LYS A 101 -16.65 2.92 18.43
CA LYS A 101 -16.78 3.63 17.15
C LYS A 101 -15.41 4.02 16.60
N ALA A 102 -14.52 4.58 17.42
CA ALA A 102 -13.16 4.95 16.99
C ALA A 102 -12.34 3.73 16.53
N GLU A 103 -12.42 2.62 17.26
CA GLU A 103 -11.77 1.35 16.89
C GLU A 103 -12.30 0.79 15.57
N GLN A 104 -13.63 0.79 15.38
CA GLN A 104 -14.25 0.35 14.13
C GLN A 104 -13.84 1.19 12.93
N GLU A 105 -13.76 2.52 13.09
CA GLU A 105 -13.28 3.41 12.03
C GLU A 105 -11.80 3.17 11.72
N ALA A 106 -10.96 2.96 12.75
CA ALA A 106 -9.54 2.65 12.55
C ALA A 106 -9.33 1.32 11.83
N ALA A 107 -10.13 0.29 12.13
CA ALA A 107 -10.07 -1.01 11.46
C ALA A 107 -10.44 -0.97 9.96
N LYS A 108 -11.04 0.12 9.46
CA LYS A 108 -11.33 0.27 8.02
C LYS A 108 -10.06 0.52 7.20
N VAL A 109 -9.07 1.19 7.77
CA VAL A 109 -7.81 1.52 7.08
C VAL A 109 -7.04 0.27 6.66
N PRO A 110 -6.69 -0.69 7.55
CA PRO A 110 -5.98 -1.90 7.15
C PRO A 110 -6.79 -2.78 6.20
N LYS A 111 -8.14 -2.83 6.33
CA LYS A 111 -8.99 -3.54 5.37
C LYS A 111 -8.85 -2.97 3.96
N GLN A 112 -8.77 -1.65 3.84
CA GLN A 112 -8.56 -1.00 2.54
C GLN A 112 -7.16 -1.28 1.99
N VAL A 113 -6.12 -1.31 2.83
CA VAL A 113 -4.77 -1.74 2.40
C VAL A 113 -4.82 -3.16 1.84
N CYS A 114 -5.42 -4.12 2.56
CA CYS A 114 -5.55 -5.50 2.07
C CYS A 114 -6.24 -5.58 0.70
N ARG A 115 -7.35 -4.84 0.53
CA ARG A 115 -8.09 -4.80 -0.74
C ARG A 115 -7.23 -4.27 -1.89
N LEU A 116 -6.50 -3.19 -1.66
CA LEU A 116 -5.64 -2.57 -2.67
C LEU A 116 -4.46 -3.49 -3.04
N CYS A 117 -3.82 -4.15 -2.06
CA CYS A 117 -2.79 -5.14 -2.31
C CYS A 117 -3.30 -6.31 -3.16
N TYR A 118 -4.49 -6.82 -2.86
CA TYR A 118 -5.11 -7.89 -3.65
C TYR A 118 -5.33 -7.47 -5.11
N GLN A 119 -5.84 -6.25 -5.33
CA GLN A 119 -6.03 -5.71 -6.68
C GLN A 119 -4.72 -5.55 -7.45
N ALA A 120 -3.64 -5.11 -6.78
CA ALA A 120 -2.32 -4.99 -7.39
C ALA A 120 -1.71 -6.34 -7.76
N ILE A 121 -1.82 -7.36 -6.90
CA ILE A 121 -1.30 -8.70 -7.20
C ILE A 121 -2.09 -9.37 -8.33
N ALA A 122 -3.40 -9.14 -8.42
CA ALA A 122 -4.27 -9.78 -9.41
C ALA A 122 -3.87 -9.54 -10.88
N ILE A 123 -3.10 -8.47 -11.16
CA ILE A 123 -2.65 -8.17 -12.53
C ILE A 123 -1.32 -8.86 -12.89
N THR A 124 -0.57 -9.35 -11.90
CA THR A 124 0.80 -9.86 -12.09
C THR A 124 0.91 -11.08 -13.01
N PRO A 125 -0.07 -12.02 -13.11
CA PRO A 125 0.02 -13.12 -14.08
C PRO A 125 0.09 -12.63 -15.53
N PHE A 126 -0.59 -11.52 -15.86
CA PHE A 126 -0.49 -10.92 -17.18
C PHE A 126 0.91 -10.34 -17.43
N ILE A 127 1.51 -9.72 -16.41
CA ILE A 127 2.86 -9.15 -16.48
C ILE A 127 3.92 -10.25 -16.63
N VAL A 128 3.76 -11.38 -15.94
CA VAL A 128 4.64 -12.55 -16.13
C VAL A 128 4.60 -13.06 -17.57
N LEU A 129 3.39 -13.15 -18.16
CA LEU A 129 3.22 -13.75 -19.50
C LEU A 129 3.65 -12.83 -20.64
N HIS A 130 3.44 -11.53 -20.50
CA HIS A 130 3.60 -10.57 -21.60
C HIS A 130 4.66 -9.49 -21.35
N GLY A 131 5.16 -9.42 -20.12
CA GLY A 131 6.10 -8.39 -19.70
C GLY A 131 7.52 -8.64 -20.13
N ASN A 132 8.39 -7.72 -19.71
CA ASN A 132 9.82 -7.83 -19.93
C ASN A 132 10.43 -8.94 -19.06
N LYS A 133 10.80 -10.07 -19.69
CA LYS A 133 11.44 -11.22 -19.00
C LYS A 133 12.70 -10.88 -18.20
N TYR A 134 13.40 -9.79 -18.54
CA TYR A 134 14.60 -9.36 -17.82
C TYR A 134 14.29 -8.67 -16.49
N LEU A 135 13.01 -8.38 -16.19
CA LEU A 135 12.56 -7.73 -14.95
C LEU A 135 11.75 -8.68 -14.06
N LEU A 136 11.87 -10.00 -14.25
CA LEU A 136 11.17 -10.97 -13.41
C LEU A 136 11.63 -10.87 -11.94
N CYS A 137 12.90 -10.59 -11.68
CA CYS A 137 13.38 -10.36 -10.32
C CYS A 137 12.74 -9.12 -9.67
N ASP A 138 12.63 -8.00 -10.40
CA ASP A 138 11.96 -6.79 -9.91
C ASP A 138 10.46 -7.02 -9.68
N LEU A 139 9.82 -7.80 -10.54
CA LEU A 139 8.43 -8.23 -10.38
C LEU A 139 8.24 -9.06 -9.10
N GLU A 140 9.13 -10.01 -8.84
CA GLU A 140 9.10 -10.85 -7.63
C GLU A 140 9.23 -9.97 -6.37
N VAL A 141 10.19 -9.04 -6.36
CA VAL A 141 10.37 -8.09 -5.23
C VAL A 141 9.13 -7.22 -5.05
N ALA A 142 8.52 -6.73 -6.14
CA ALA A 142 7.29 -5.96 -6.08
C ALA A 142 6.15 -6.76 -5.43
N ILE A 143 5.99 -8.03 -5.82
CA ILE A 143 4.98 -8.93 -5.25
C ILE A 143 5.23 -9.16 -3.76
N GLU A 144 6.46 -9.42 -3.35
CA GLU A 144 6.79 -9.65 -1.94
C GLU A 144 6.57 -8.40 -1.08
N LEU A 145 6.88 -7.20 -1.58
CA LEU A 145 6.58 -5.94 -0.87
C LEU A 145 5.07 -5.71 -0.69
N ILE A 146 4.28 -5.99 -1.74
CA ILE A 146 2.81 -5.90 -1.68
C ILE A 146 2.24 -6.95 -0.71
N ARG A 147 2.77 -8.18 -0.75
CA ARG A 147 2.39 -9.28 0.13
C ARG A 147 2.74 -8.99 1.59
N ALA A 148 3.92 -8.44 1.86
CA ALA A 148 4.31 -7.98 3.18
C ALA A 148 3.35 -6.89 3.69
N GLY A 149 2.99 -5.92 2.84
CA GLY A 149 1.99 -4.90 3.16
C GLY A 149 0.60 -5.50 3.44
N TYR A 150 0.14 -6.47 2.64
CA TYR A 150 -1.10 -7.19 2.87
C TYR A 150 -1.08 -7.92 4.22
N ASN A 151 -0.04 -8.69 4.50
CA ASN A 151 0.07 -9.48 5.74
C ASN A 151 0.19 -8.60 6.99
N GLY A 152 0.93 -7.49 6.88
CA GLY A 152 1.02 -6.48 7.92
C GLY A 152 -0.34 -5.86 8.23
N ALA A 153 -1.06 -5.43 7.20
CA ALA A 153 -2.41 -4.87 7.35
C ALA A 153 -3.41 -5.92 7.88
N TRP A 154 -3.36 -7.16 7.39
CA TRP A 154 -4.23 -8.25 7.82
C TRP A 154 -4.11 -8.55 9.32
N THR A 155 -2.89 -8.52 9.85
CA THR A 155 -2.65 -8.68 11.29
C THR A 155 -3.43 -7.67 12.12
N LEU A 156 -3.53 -6.43 11.63
CA LEU A 156 -4.24 -5.34 12.32
C LEU A 156 -5.76 -5.44 12.21
N THR A 157 -6.30 -6.22 11.27
CA THR A 157 -7.75 -6.44 11.17
C THR A 157 -8.30 -7.43 12.19
N LYS A 158 -7.41 -8.17 12.87
CA LYS A 158 -7.76 -9.19 13.87
C LYS A 158 -7.74 -8.66 15.31
N LEU A 159 -7.17 -7.47 15.52
CA LEU A 159 -7.12 -6.76 16.80
C LEU A 159 -8.43 -6.00 17.01
#